data_AF-A0A2S8SNX0-F1
#
_entry.id   AF-A0A2S8SNX0-F1
#
_cell.length_a   1.000
_cell.length_b   1.000
_cell.length_c   1.000
_cell.angle_alpha   90.00
_cell.angle_beta   90.00
_cell.angle_gamma   90.00
#
_symmetry.space_group_name_H-M   'P 1'
#
loop_
_entity.id
_entity.type
_entity.pdbx_description
1 polymer ?
#
loop_
_entity_poly.entity_id
_entity_poly.type
_entity_poly.pdbx_seq_one_letter_code
_entity_poly.pdbx_strand_id
1 'polypeptide(L)'
;MNKKLTLHSGPETLEKLGVTRRQFAPSPRFDIAPGQLLGAVVNENGERVFRGFCWGLVPFWWNDEQRETQRLFAARSETLTNRPSFSAALRHRRAVVPVDGFWMWREIEGEKRPFYFRAKNGEPLFLAAIWDNGNAAGDGENRLALVSVEANRLVEPLGARMPAVLRGADADLWLDSEINNERVLLKALQTLPARFLGVVATAASASGWQSLEAAPDARDILALTYGSAFKVEKPRFAPRARKVRRDHAAGGHVFFRTRSFTRDDATRWHPTIDLENGAVFCDCPDFRFRHALHEPDVWTPHWWCKHLCRAVDNCKRHGELPARLAV
;
A
#
# COMPACT_ATOMS: atom_id res chain seq x y z
N MET A 1 8.99 -3.54 -19.00
CA MET A 1 8.79 -3.10 -17.60
C MET A 1 7.45 -2.38 -17.52
N ASN A 2 6.61 -2.69 -16.53
CA ASN A 2 5.17 -2.47 -16.64
C ASN A 2 4.63 -1.60 -15.49
N LYS A 3 4.86 -0.27 -15.56
CA LYS A 3 4.28 0.74 -14.67
C LYS A 3 4.00 2.00 -15.49
N LYS A 4 2.86 2.66 -15.26
CA LYS A 4 2.55 4.04 -15.72
C LYS A 4 1.86 4.79 -14.58
N LEU A 5 1.89 6.11 -14.63
CA LEU A 5 1.14 6.99 -13.73
C LEU A 5 0.10 7.80 -14.51
N THR A 6 -0.87 8.37 -13.81
CA THR A 6 -1.92 9.21 -14.36
C THR A 6 -2.05 10.44 -13.47
N LEU A 7 -1.82 11.62 -14.04
CA LEU A 7 -1.95 12.91 -13.39
C LEU A 7 -2.91 13.77 -14.23
N HIS A 8 -4.17 13.77 -13.84
CA HIS A 8 -5.25 14.65 -14.30
C HIS A 8 -5.54 15.75 -13.27
N SER A 9 -5.28 15.48 -11.97
CA SER A 9 -5.61 16.35 -10.83
C SER A 9 -5.22 17.82 -11.02
N GLY A 10 -6.14 18.74 -10.70
CA GLY A 10 -5.97 20.17 -10.94
C GLY A 10 -5.08 20.91 -9.93
N PRO A 11 -5.00 22.25 -10.03
CA PRO A 11 -4.27 23.12 -9.10
C PRO A 11 -4.58 22.86 -7.61
N GLU A 12 -5.84 22.52 -7.33
CA GLU A 12 -6.38 22.08 -6.03
C GLU A 12 -5.53 21.01 -5.32
N THR A 13 -4.87 20.13 -6.08
CA THR A 13 -4.04 19.03 -5.54
C THR A 13 -2.69 19.52 -5.07
N LEU A 14 -2.16 20.57 -5.73
CA LEU A 14 -0.96 21.27 -5.30
C LEU A 14 -1.26 22.15 -4.08
N GLU A 15 -2.47 22.70 -3.99
CA GLU A 15 -2.96 23.45 -2.83
C GLU A 15 -3.18 22.53 -1.61
N LYS A 16 -3.73 21.32 -1.77
CA LYS A 16 -3.77 20.27 -0.72
C LYS A 16 -2.38 19.84 -0.24
N LEU A 17 -1.35 19.96 -1.08
CA LEU A 17 0.05 19.75 -0.71
C LEU A 17 0.76 21.02 -0.19
N GLY A 18 0.08 22.17 -0.11
CA GLY A 18 0.65 23.42 0.40
C GLY A 18 1.70 24.06 -0.52
N VAL A 19 1.64 23.81 -1.83
CA VAL A 19 2.62 24.31 -2.82
C VAL A 19 2.54 25.84 -2.94
N THR A 20 3.58 26.53 -2.50
CA THR A 20 3.73 27.99 -2.61
C THR A 20 4.29 28.42 -3.97
N ARG A 21 5.12 27.58 -4.61
CA ARG A 21 5.86 27.92 -5.84
C ARG A 21 5.72 26.85 -6.92
N ARG A 22 5.41 27.24 -8.15
CA ARG A 22 5.24 26.32 -9.30
C ARG A 22 6.31 26.65 -10.36
N GLN A 23 7.27 25.74 -10.56
CA GLN A 23 8.31 25.81 -11.61
C GLN A 23 7.99 24.87 -12.79
N PHE A 24 6.94 24.04 -12.67
CA PHE A 24 6.48 23.13 -13.71
C PHE A 24 4.97 23.30 -13.91
N ALA A 25 4.51 23.25 -15.15
CA ALA A 25 3.10 23.42 -15.49
C ALA A 25 2.32 22.11 -15.23
N PRO A 26 1.33 22.08 -14.31
CA PRO A 26 0.44 20.95 -14.20
C PRO A 26 -0.38 20.81 -15.49
N SER A 27 -0.35 19.63 -16.10
CA SER A 27 -1.04 19.34 -17.34
C SER A 27 -1.61 17.91 -17.28
N PRO A 28 -2.87 17.68 -17.68
CA PRO A 28 -3.47 16.34 -17.69
C PRO A 28 -2.69 15.36 -18.58
N ARG A 29 -2.12 14.31 -17.98
CA ARG A 29 -1.34 13.28 -18.64
C ARG A 29 -1.70 11.90 -18.09
N PHE A 30 -2.30 11.08 -18.94
CA PHE A 30 -2.97 9.86 -18.51
C PHE A 30 -2.09 8.61 -18.44
N ASP A 31 -0.89 8.66 -19.04
CA ASP A 31 -0.14 7.46 -19.40
C ASP A 31 1.38 7.55 -19.09
N ILE A 32 1.76 8.45 -18.17
CA ILE A 32 3.14 8.82 -17.84
C ILE A 32 4.00 7.57 -17.63
N ALA A 33 4.98 7.37 -18.50
CA ALA A 33 5.83 6.19 -18.52
C ALA A 33 7.21 6.44 -17.89
N PRO A 34 7.89 5.40 -17.39
CA PRO A 34 9.30 5.42 -17.04
C PRO A 34 10.17 6.02 -18.16
N GLY A 35 11.10 6.91 -17.78
CA GLY A 35 11.93 7.70 -18.70
C GLY A 35 11.30 9.02 -19.15
N GLN A 36 10.05 9.31 -18.80
CA GLN A 36 9.41 10.59 -19.11
C GLN A 36 9.50 11.59 -17.95
N LEU A 37 9.41 12.88 -18.30
CA LEU A 37 9.21 13.98 -17.36
C LEU A 37 7.86 13.85 -16.64
N LEU A 38 7.81 14.16 -15.35
CA LEU A 38 6.59 14.27 -14.54
C LEU A 38 6.73 15.37 -13.47
N GLY A 39 5.61 15.85 -12.94
CA GLY A 39 5.60 16.86 -11.88
C GLY A 39 5.66 16.24 -10.48
N ALA A 40 6.49 16.77 -9.60
CA ALA A 40 6.55 16.38 -8.19
C ALA A 40 6.73 17.60 -7.28
N VAL A 41 6.21 17.51 -6.06
CA VAL A 41 6.43 18.48 -4.99
C VAL A 41 7.70 18.12 -4.23
N VAL A 42 8.54 19.12 -3.98
CA VAL A 42 9.73 19.06 -3.10
C VAL A 42 9.69 20.19 -2.09
N ASN A 43 10.51 20.11 -1.05
CA ASN A 43 10.80 21.21 -0.15
C ASN A 43 12.12 21.88 -0.56
N GLU A 44 12.09 23.20 -0.74
CA GLU A 44 13.26 24.02 -1.03
C GLU A 44 13.31 25.16 0.00
N ASN A 45 14.19 25.06 1.00
CA ASN A 45 14.39 26.05 2.07
C ASN A 45 13.11 26.39 2.87
N GLY A 46 12.22 25.41 3.09
CA GLY A 46 10.94 25.57 3.77
C GLY A 46 9.75 25.84 2.84
N GLU A 47 9.99 26.24 1.59
CA GLU A 47 8.93 26.39 0.58
C GLU A 47 8.60 25.05 -0.08
N ARG A 48 7.31 24.77 -0.31
CA ARG A 48 6.89 23.60 -1.09
C ARG A 48 6.77 23.98 -2.57
N VAL A 49 7.61 23.35 -3.39
CA VAL A 49 7.82 23.73 -4.80
C VAL A 49 7.44 22.58 -5.72
N PHE A 50 6.56 22.84 -6.68
CA PHE A 50 6.20 21.87 -7.73
C PHE A 50 7.14 22.01 -8.93
N ARG A 51 7.92 20.98 -9.22
CA ARG A 51 9.00 20.96 -10.22
C ARG A 51 8.89 19.74 -11.14
N GLY A 52 9.55 19.81 -12.30
CA GLY A 52 9.64 18.70 -13.25
C GLY A 52 10.82 17.78 -12.95
N PHE A 53 10.58 16.48 -12.98
CA PHE A 53 11.59 15.43 -12.79
C PHE A 53 11.47 14.34 -13.85
N CYS A 54 12.58 13.89 -14.42
CA CYS A 54 12.61 12.71 -15.28
C CYS A 54 12.51 11.43 -14.42
N TRP A 55 11.54 10.56 -14.71
CA TRP A 55 11.34 9.33 -13.95
C TRP A 55 12.37 8.27 -14.34
N GLY A 56 13.48 8.22 -13.60
CA GLY A 56 14.59 7.29 -13.81
C GLY A 56 15.87 7.81 -13.17
N LEU A 57 16.00 7.66 -11.85
CA LEU A 57 17.14 8.18 -11.07
C LEU A 57 18.47 7.61 -11.57
N VAL A 58 19.46 8.49 -11.74
CA VAL A 58 20.84 8.17 -12.13
C VAL A 58 21.76 8.67 -11.01
N PRO A 59 22.37 7.77 -10.21
CA PRO A 59 23.32 8.15 -9.17
C PRO A 59 24.54 8.87 -9.75
N PHE A 60 24.99 9.93 -9.07
CA PHE A 60 26.13 10.75 -9.51
C PHE A 60 27.47 10.01 -9.63
N TRP A 61 27.61 8.84 -8.99
CA TRP A 61 28.84 8.04 -8.92
C TRP A 61 28.95 6.95 -9.99
N TRP A 62 27.93 6.80 -10.85
CA TRP A 62 27.99 5.87 -11.98
C TRP A 62 28.98 6.34 -13.06
N ASN A 63 29.58 5.41 -13.79
CA ASN A 63 30.39 5.74 -14.97
C ASN A 63 29.48 6.12 -16.15
N ASP A 64 30.03 6.71 -17.22
CA ASP A 64 29.19 7.24 -18.30
C ASP A 64 28.39 6.16 -19.04
N GLU A 65 28.95 4.97 -19.25
CA GLU A 65 28.22 3.80 -19.78
C GLU A 65 26.98 3.46 -18.93
N GLN A 66 27.09 3.46 -17.60
CA GLN A 66 25.97 3.26 -16.68
C GLN A 66 24.98 4.43 -16.71
N ARG A 67 25.48 5.68 -16.81
CA ARG A 67 24.64 6.90 -16.88
C ARG A 67 23.90 7.01 -18.22
N GLU A 68 24.41 6.40 -19.28
CA GLU A 68 23.72 6.24 -20.57
C GLU A 68 22.71 5.10 -20.51
N THR A 69 23.14 3.88 -20.15
CA THR A 69 22.34 2.64 -20.32
C THR A 69 21.38 2.31 -19.18
N GLN A 70 21.62 2.73 -17.94
CA GLN A 70 20.88 2.27 -16.75
C GLN A 70 20.04 3.38 -16.11
N ARG A 71 18.90 3.04 -15.50
CA ARG A 71 18.01 3.98 -14.79
C ARG A 71 17.34 3.30 -13.59
N LEU A 72 17.29 3.97 -12.44
CA LEU A 72 16.62 3.47 -11.24
C LEU A 72 15.21 4.04 -11.14
N PHE A 73 14.23 3.32 -11.68
CA PHE A 73 12.82 3.76 -11.71
C PHE A 73 12.08 3.57 -10.38
N ALA A 74 12.54 2.65 -9.55
CA ALA A 74 11.93 2.36 -8.25
C ALA A 74 12.97 2.05 -7.18
N ALA A 75 12.78 2.63 -6.00
CA ALA A 75 13.52 2.30 -4.78
C ALA A 75 12.66 1.39 -3.89
N ARG A 76 13.27 0.45 -3.17
CA ARG A 76 12.57 -0.44 -2.22
C ARG A 76 12.73 0.10 -0.81
N SER A 77 11.64 0.18 -0.05
CA SER A 77 11.65 0.63 1.36
C SER A 77 12.68 -0.10 2.22
N GLU A 78 12.88 -1.41 2.02
CA GLU A 78 13.77 -2.25 2.85
C GLU A 78 15.26 -2.02 2.58
N THR A 79 15.63 -1.35 1.47
CA THR A 79 17.03 -1.07 1.11
C THR A 79 17.31 0.42 0.91
N LEU A 80 16.34 1.28 1.28
CA LEU A 80 16.38 2.73 1.05
C LEU A 80 17.50 3.42 1.84
N THR A 81 17.76 2.95 3.06
CA THR A 81 18.84 3.41 3.97
C THR A 81 20.21 2.84 3.61
N ASN A 82 20.25 1.62 3.06
CA ASN A 82 21.48 0.83 2.95
C ASN A 82 22.11 0.90 1.55
N ARG A 83 21.37 1.33 0.52
CA ARG A 83 21.89 1.43 -0.85
C ARG A 83 22.50 2.81 -1.11
N PRO A 84 23.78 2.92 -1.52
CA PRO A 84 24.44 4.21 -1.80
C PRO A 84 23.72 5.08 -2.83
N SER A 85 23.01 4.47 -3.78
CA SER A 85 22.15 5.16 -4.76
C SER A 85 20.97 5.93 -4.14
N PHE A 86 20.57 5.63 -2.90
CA PHE A 86 19.32 6.10 -2.30
C PHE A 86 19.49 6.76 -0.93
N SER A 87 20.46 6.37 -0.10
CA SER A 87 20.53 6.80 1.30
C SER A 87 20.78 8.30 1.49
N ALA A 88 21.62 8.91 0.64
CA ALA A 88 21.80 10.37 0.63
C ALA A 88 20.52 11.11 0.18
N ALA A 89 19.82 10.58 -0.83
CA ALA A 89 18.58 11.15 -1.32
C ALA A 89 17.43 10.98 -0.32
N LEU A 90 17.37 9.87 0.42
CA LEU A 90 16.39 9.66 1.50
C LEU A 90 16.47 10.76 2.57
N ARG A 91 17.68 11.24 2.92
CA ARG A 91 17.85 12.25 3.97
C ARG A 91 17.62 13.69 3.51
N HIS A 92 17.87 14.03 2.24
CA HIS A 92 17.88 15.43 1.77
C HIS A 92 17.15 15.71 0.44
N ARG A 93 16.78 14.69 -0.33
CA ARG A 93 16.16 14.82 -1.66
C ARG A 93 14.93 13.91 -1.77
N ARG A 94 13.95 14.17 -0.89
CA ARG A 94 12.62 13.57 -0.94
C ARG A 94 11.70 14.38 -1.85
N ALA A 95 10.74 13.71 -2.47
CA ALA A 95 9.69 14.30 -3.28
C ALA A 95 8.36 13.57 -3.08
N VAL A 96 7.25 14.24 -3.38
CA VAL A 96 5.90 13.66 -3.47
C VAL A 96 5.40 13.82 -4.89
N VAL A 97 5.06 12.71 -5.54
CA VAL A 97 4.44 12.72 -6.88
C VAL A 97 2.92 12.61 -6.70
N PRO A 98 2.14 13.69 -6.87
CA PRO A 98 0.69 13.57 -6.94
C PRO A 98 0.28 12.82 -8.21
N VAL A 99 -0.69 11.92 -8.09
CA VAL A 99 -1.33 11.18 -9.18
C VAL A 99 -2.77 10.91 -8.79
N ASP A 100 -3.71 10.82 -9.73
CA ASP A 100 -5.03 10.26 -9.40
C ASP A 100 -4.94 8.72 -9.22
N GLY A 101 -3.85 8.11 -9.68
CA GLY A 101 -3.64 6.67 -9.63
C GLY A 101 -2.40 6.15 -10.37
N PHE A 102 -2.20 4.84 -10.30
CA PHE A 102 -1.09 4.12 -10.95
C PHE A 102 -1.57 2.86 -11.68
N TRP A 103 -0.84 2.49 -12.74
CA TRP A 103 -1.11 1.28 -13.53
C TRP A 103 -0.16 0.13 -13.18
N MET A 104 -0.70 -1.09 -13.18
CA MET A 104 0.03 -2.36 -13.18
C MET A 104 -0.51 -3.29 -14.27
N TRP A 105 0.26 -4.30 -14.66
CA TRP A 105 -0.13 -5.26 -15.70
C TRP A 105 0.14 -6.68 -15.22
N ARG A 106 -0.74 -7.61 -15.57
CA ARG A 106 -0.50 -9.05 -15.46
C ARG A 106 -0.78 -9.72 -16.79
N GLU A 107 -0.03 -10.78 -17.07
CA GLU A 107 -0.30 -11.68 -18.19
C GLU A 107 -1.42 -12.65 -17.79
N ILE A 108 -2.44 -12.74 -18.63
CA ILE A 108 -3.66 -13.54 -18.46
C ILE A 108 -3.93 -14.17 -19.83
N GLU A 109 -3.90 -15.50 -19.92
CA GLU A 109 -4.19 -16.24 -21.16
C GLU A 109 -3.26 -15.85 -22.34
N GLY A 110 -2.03 -15.39 -22.04
CA GLY A 110 -1.07 -14.86 -23.00
C GLY A 110 -1.23 -13.37 -23.32
N GLU A 111 -2.31 -12.74 -22.88
CA GLU A 111 -2.55 -11.31 -23.05
C GLU A 111 -2.03 -10.49 -21.86
N LYS A 112 -1.33 -9.40 -22.14
CA LYS A 112 -0.80 -8.48 -21.12
C LYS A 112 -1.85 -7.43 -20.72
N ARG A 113 -2.78 -7.79 -19.83
CA ARG A 113 -3.92 -6.94 -19.45
C ARG A 113 -3.53 -5.84 -18.43
N PRO A 114 -3.91 -4.56 -18.65
CA PRO A 114 -3.70 -3.48 -17.69
C PRO A 114 -4.75 -3.44 -16.56
N PHE A 115 -4.32 -2.95 -15.39
CA PHE A 115 -5.14 -2.67 -14.21
C PHE A 115 -4.74 -1.32 -13.62
N TYR A 116 -5.72 -0.45 -13.41
CA TYR A 116 -5.56 0.95 -13.05
C TYR A 116 -6.12 1.22 -11.65
N PHE A 117 -5.29 1.69 -10.70
CA PHE A 117 -5.60 1.84 -9.27
C PHE A 117 -5.69 3.31 -8.84
N ARG A 118 -6.80 3.74 -8.23
CA ARG A 118 -7.06 5.09 -7.66
C ARG A 118 -7.53 5.02 -6.21
N ALA A 119 -7.67 6.16 -5.53
CA ALA A 119 -8.38 6.19 -4.25
C ALA A 119 -9.89 5.93 -4.42
N LYS A 120 -10.51 5.16 -3.52
CA LYS A 120 -11.97 4.88 -3.57
C LYS A 120 -12.84 6.13 -3.43
N ASN A 121 -12.36 7.15 -2.72
CA ASN A 121 -13.04 8.43 -2.49
C ASN A 121 -12.81 9.46 -3.61
N GLY A 122 -12.12 9.09 -4.70
CA GLY A 122 -11.83 10.00 -5.82
C GLY A 122 -10.72 11.02 -5.57
N GLU A 123 -10.11 11.03 -4.39
CA GLU A 123 -8.96 11.89 -4.07
C GLU A 123 -7.66 11.43 -4.77
N PRO A 124 -6.70 12.34 -5.03
CA PRO A 124 -5.37 11.97 -5.49
C PRO A 124 -4.62 11.08 -4.49
N LEU A 125 -3.76 10.22 -5.02
CA LEU A 125 -2.73 9.49 -4.29
C LEU A 125 -1.43 10.31 -4.29
N PHE A 126 -0.78 10.39 -3.14
CA PHE A 126 0.52 11.03 -2.99
C PHE A 126 1.62 9.98 -2.94
N LEU A 127 2.38 9.80 -4.04
CA LEU A 127 3.41 8.77 -4.10
C LEU A 127 4.74 9.29 -3.53
N ALA A 128 5.32 8.57 -2.58
CA ALA A 128 6.66 8.87 -2.08
C ALA A 128 7.70 8.65 -3.19
N ALA A 129 8.59 9.61 -3.37
CA ALA A 129 9.73 9.53 -4.28
C ALA A 129 11.01 10.08 -3.62
N ILE A 130 12.15 9.67 -4.17
CA ILE A 130 13.47 10.26 -3.89
C ILE A 130 14.11 10.69 -5.21
N TRP A 131 14.90 11.76 -5.18
CA TRP A 131 15.47 12.37 -6.38
C TRP A 131 16.97 12.66 -6.28
N ASP A 132 17.59 12.87 -7.43
CA ASP A 132 18.99 13.24 -7.58
C ASP A 132 19.14 14.08 -8.85
N ASN A 133 20.06 15.04 -8.86
CA ASN A 133 20.46 15.81 -10.04
C ASN A 133 21.62 15.14 -10.80
N GLY A 134 22.21 14.05 -10.27
CA GLY A 134 23.05 13.13 -11.03
C GLY A 134 24.46 13.66 -11.37
N ASN A 135 24.87 14.74 -10.70
CA ASN A 135 26.24 15.25 -10.66
C ASN A 135 26.53 15.95 -9.32
N ALA A 136 27.81 16.24 -9.04
CA ALA A 136 28.22 16.86 -7.76
C ALA A 136 28.06 18.40 -7.73
N ALA A 137 27.98 19.05 -8.89
CA ALA A 137 27.80 20.51 -9.00
C ALA A 137 26.35 20.95 -8.76
N GLY A 138 25.38 20.06 -8.99
CA GLY A 138 23.97 20.26 -8.67
C GLY A 138 23.11 20.83 -9.80
N ASP A 139 23.72 21.13 -10.95
CA ASP A 139 23.12 21.67 -12.17
C ASP A 139 22.61 20.60 -13.17
N GLY A 140 22.82 19.32 -12.87
CA GLY A 140 22.38 18.21 -13.71
C GLY A 140 20.85 17.97 -13.72
N GLU A 141 20.38 17.12 -14.65
CA GLU A 141 18.95 16.85 -14.83
C GLU A 141 18.33 16.22 -13.56
N ASN A 142 17.32 16.90 -13.00
CA ASN A 142 16.49 16.40 -11.91
C ASN A 142 15.82 15.06 -12.28
N ARG A 143 16.27 13.96 -11.68
CA ARG A 143 15.77 12.61 -11.94
C ARG A 143 15.28 11.94 -10.66
N LEU A 144 14.14 11.24 -10.70
CA LEU A 144 13.55 10.60 -9.52
C LEU A 144 13.28 9.10 -9.66
N ALA A 145 13.19 8.44 -8.51
CA ALA A 145 12.74 7.06 -8.34
C ALA A 145 11.52 7.06 -7.40
N LEU A 146 10.45 6.35 -7.79
CA LEU A 146 9.33 6.12 -6.88
C LEU A 146 9.75 5.16 -5.77
N VAL A 147 9.41 5.45 -4.53
CA VAL A 147 9.55 4.48 -3.44
C VAL A 147 8.45 3.43 -3.57
N SER A 148 8.79 2.18 -3.28
CA SER A 148 7.89 1.03 -3.42
C SER A 148 7.93 0.16 -2.17
N VAL A 149 6.75 -0.29 -1.76
CA VAL A 149 6.46 -1.08 -0.56
C VAL A 149 5.89 -2.45 -0.96
N GLU A 150 5.72 -3.35 0.00
CA GLU A 150 5.02 -4.62 -0.20
C GLU A 150 3.60 -4.36 -0.72
N ALA A 151 3.15 -5.16 -1.70
CA ALA A 151 1.81 -5.01 -2.25
C ALA A 151 0.74 -5.41 -1.22
N ASN A 152 -0.32 -4.60 -1.10
CA ASN A 152 -1.53 -5.05 -0.41
C ASN A 152 -2.25 -6.13 -1.25
N ARG A 153 -3.17 -6.89 -0.64
CA ARG A 153 -3.91 -8.01 -1.26
C ARG A 153 -4.70 -7.68 -2.55
N LEU A 154 -4.97 -6.42 -2.85
CA LEU A 154 -5.60 -5.99 -4.11
C LEU A 154 -4.59 -5.91 -5.26
N VAL A 155 -3.34 -5.59 -4.92
CA VAL A 155 -2.22 -5.42 -5.86
C VAL A 155 -1.35 -6.68 -5.96
N GLU A 156 -1.23 -7.43 -4.86
CA GLU A 156 -0.43 -8.67 -4.72
C GLU A 156 -0.61 -9.67 -5.88
N PRO A 157 -1.84 -9.95 -6.39
CA PRO A 157 -2.02 -10.84 -7.55
C PRO A 157 -1.36 -10.34 -8.84
N LEU A 158 -1.12 -9.04 -8.99
CA LEU A 158 -0.47 -8.42 -10.14
C LEU A 158 1.04 -8.22 -9.94
N GLY A 159 1.53 -8.43 -8.71
CA GLY A 159 2.96 -8.39 -8.39
C GLY A 159 3.22 -7.96 -6.95
N ALA A 160 4.26 -8.52 -6.34
CA ALA A 160 4.56 -8.39 -4.91
C ALA A 160 4.87 -6.97 -4.39
N ARG A 161 4.94 -5.93 -5.24
CA ARG A 161 5.34 -4.55 -4.87
C ARG A 161 4.50 -3.45 -5.52
N MET A 162 3.94 -2.58 -4.69
CA MET A 162 3.19 -1.38 -5.11
C MET A 162 3.98 -0.08 -4.86
N PRO A 163 3.60 1.06 -5.47
CA PRO A 163 4.12 2.37 -5.05
C PRO A 163 3.78 2.65 -3.58
N ALA A 164 4.68 3.33 -2.87
CA ALA A 164 4.41 3.81 -1.52
C ALA A 164 3.48 5.02 -1.58
N VAL A 165 2.25 4.88 -1.07
CA VAL A 165 1.27 5.97 -1.01
C VAL A 165 1.26 6.58 0.38
N LEU A 166 1.63 7.85 0.46
CA LEU A 166 1.60 8.67 1.66
C LEU A 166 0.16 9.15 1.91
N ARG A 167 -0.26 9.19 3.18
CA ARG A 167 -1.48 9.89 3.62
C ARG A 167 -1.10 11.30 4.05
N GLY A 168 -2.05 12.22 4.25
CA GLY A 168 -1.78 13.65 4.47
C GLY A 168 -0.57 13.96 5.37
N ALA A 169 -0.66 13.61 6.66
CA ALA A 169 0.44 13.82 7.61
C ALA A 169 1.72 13.03 7.31
N ASP A 170 1.64 11.88 6.63
CA ASP A 170 2.81 11.14 6.16
C ASP A 170 3.51 11.88 5.01
N ALA A 171 2.75 12.59 4.16
CA ALA A 171 3.27 13.42 3.08
C ALA A 171 3.90 14.72 3.60
N ASP A 172 3.33 15.32 4.64
CA ASP A 172 3.93 16.45 5.34
C ASP A 172 5.27 16.05 5.98
N LEU A 173 5.29 14.94 6.73
CA LEU A 173 6.48 14.36 7.35
C LEU A 173 7.55 14.00 6.29
N TRP A 174 7.14 13.49 5.13
CA TRP A 174 8.04 13.15 4.02
C TRP A 174 8.63 14.39 3.33
N LEU A 175 7.95 15.54 3.35
CA LEU A 175 8.42 16.80 2.77
C LEU A 175 9.18 17.70 3.76
N ASP A 176 8.99 17.55 5.07
CA ASP A 176 9.74 18.31 6.09
C ASP A 176 11.25 18.08 5.94
N SER A 177 12.04 19.15 5.74
CA SER A 177 13.49 19.10 5.54
C SER A 177 14.26 18.71 6.80
N GLU A 178 13.73 19.07 7.97
CA GLU A 178 14.40 18.88 9.27
C GLU A 178 14.34 17.41 9.71
N ILE A 179 13.35 16.67 9.22
CA ILE A 179 13.21 15.23 9.43
C ILE A 179 14.20 14.47 8.53
N ASN A 180 15.46 14.44 8.97
CA ASN A 180 16.53 13.62 8.37
C ASN A 180 16.63 12.20 8.98
N ASN A 181 15.87 11.91 10.04
CA ASN A 181 15.94 10.64 10.75
C ASN A 181 15.28 9.50 9.95
N GLU A 182 16.12 8.62 9.39
CA GLU A 182 15.71 7.51 8.53
C GLU A 182 14.66 6.58 9.18
N ARG A 183 14.69 6.36 10.50
CA ARG A 183 13.69 5.52 11.20
C ARG A 183 12.33 6.19 11.32
N VAL A 184 12.27 7.53 11.23
CA VAL A 184 11.01 8.29 11.17
C VAL A 184 10.48 8.29 9.74
N LEU A 185 11.35 8.57 8.76
CA LEU A 185 11.01 8.55 7.33
C LEU A 185 10.49 7.18 6.86
N LEU A 186 11.09 6.07 7.32
CA LEU A 186 10.61 4.73 7.01
C LEU A 186 9.22 4.42 7.60
N LYS A 187 8.77 5.11 8.66
CA LYS A 187 7.42 4.89 9.22
C LYS A 187 6.32 5.44 8.32
N ALA A 188 6.55 6.53 7.59
CA ALA A 188 5.61 7.08 6.62
C ALA A 188 5.36 6.14 5.42
N LEU A 189 6.30 5.23 5.14
CA LEU A 189 6.24 4.29 4.01
C LEU A 189 5.44 3.01 4.34
N GLN A 190 4.23 3.15 4.88
CA GLN A 190 3.33 2.01 5.09
C GLN A 190 2.70 1.54 3.76
N THR A 191 2.43 0.24 3.67
CA THR A 191 1.56 -0.31 2.61
C THR A 191 0.13 0.17 2.81
N LEU A 192 -0.36 1.01 1.89
CA LEU A 192 -1.73 1.53 1.92
C LEU A 192 -2.76 0.37 1.97
N PRO A 193 -3.65 0.31 2.98
CA PRO A 193 -4.63 -0.76 3.07
C PRO A 193 -5.57 -0.82 1.86
N ALA A 194 -5.79 -2.04 1.34
CA ALA A 194 -6.56 -2.31 0.13
C ALA A 194 -7.93 -1.62 0.06
N ARG A 195 -8.62 -1.43 1.20
CA ARG A 195 -9.92 -0.74 1.28
C ARG A 195 -9.92 0.69 0.73
N PHE A 196 -8.77 1.37 0.75
CA PHE A 196 -8.63 2.74 0.25
C PHE A 196 -8.43 2.80 -1.27
N LEU A 197 -8.10 1.69 -1.93
CA LEU A 197 -7.93 1.64 -3.38
C LEU A 197 -9.19 1.11 -4.08
N GLY A 198 -9.63 1.87 -5.08
CA GLY A 198 -10.44 1.37 -6.18
C GLY A 198 -9.52 0.91 -7.30
N VAL A 199 -10.00 -0.01 -8.13
CA VAL A 199 -9.22 -0.61 -9.20
C VAL A 199 -10.13 -0.88 -10.38
N VAL A 200 -9.60 -0.66 -11.58
CA VAL A 200 -10.33 -0.73 -12.83
C VAL A 200 -9.46 -1.45 -13.86
N ALA A 201 -9.88 -2.63 -14.30
CA ALA A 201 -9.23 -3.36 -15.39
C ALA A 201 -9.65 -2.77 -16.75
N THR A 202 -8.81 -2.92 -17.77
CA THR A 202 -9.14 -2.52 -19.14
C THR A 202 -9.06 -3.69 -20.12
N ALA A 203 -9.69 -3.52 -21.29
CA ALA A 203 -9.27 -4.19 -22.50
C ALA A 203 -7.75 -4.04 -22.74
N ALA A 204 -7.14 -5.04 -23.39
CA ALA A 204 -5.69 -5.08 -23.61
C ALA A 204 -5.14 -3.92 -24.47
N SER A 205 -6.00 -3.26 -25.25
CA SER A 205 -5.69 -2.14 -26.13
C SER A 205 -5.77 -0.74 -25.47
N ALA A 206 -6.27 -0.62 -24.24
CA ALA A 206 -6.52 0.68 -23.64
C ALA A 206 -5.23 1.44 -23.30
N SER A 207 -5.11 2.65 -23.83
CA SER A 207 -3.98 3.56 -23.62
C SER A 207 -4.24 4.66 -22.59
N GLY A 208 -5.48 4.81 -22.10
CA GLY A 208 -5.87 5.84 -21.13
C GLY A 208 -7.21 5.58 -20.44
N TRP A 209 -7.56 6.43 -19.47
CA TRP A 209 -8.71 6.23 -18.57
C TRP A 209 -10.10 6.45 -19.19
N GLN A 210 -10.17 6.89 -20.45
CA GLN A 210 -11.44 7.08 -21.16
C GLN A 210 -11.99 5.75 -21.74
N SER A 211 -11.16 4.69 -21.77
CA SER A 211 -11.53 3.35 -22.26
C SER A 211 -11.73 2.34 -21.13
N LEU A 212 -12.25 2.81 -19.98
CA LEU A 212 -12.45 1.99 -18.79
C LEU A 212 -13.87 1.47 -18.68
N GLU A 213 -14.01 0.16 -18.84
CA GLU A 213 -15.16 -0.56 -18.30
C GLU A 213 -15.04 -0.62 -16.77
N ALA A 214 -16.16 -0.54 -16.06
CA ALA A 214 -16.17 -0.61 -14.60
C ALA A 214 -15.87 -2.05 -14.14
N ALA A 215 -14.59 -2.37 -13.91
CA ALA A 215 -14.24 -3.65 -13.31
C ALA A 215 -14.89 -3.77 -11.92
N PRO A 216 -15.48 -4.93 -11.57
CA PRO A 216 -16.04 -5.14 -10.25
C PRO A 216 -14.94 -5.40 -9.20
N ASP A 217 -15.33 -5.84 -8.01
CA ASP A 217 -14.49 -5.87 -6.80
C ASP A 217 -13.22 -6.75 -6.90
N ALA A 218 -12.46 -6.79 -5.80
CA ALA A 218 -11.30 -7.66 -5.62
C ALA A 218 -11.56 -9.15 -6.01
N ARG A 219 -12.81 -9.62 -5.93
CA ARG A 219 -13.23 -10.95 -6.40
C ARG A 219 -13.06 -11.11 -7.91
N ASP A 220 -13.34 -10.08 -8.66
CA ASP A 220 -13.48 -10.12 -10.11
C ASP A 220 -12.12 -9.89 -10.78
N ILE A 221 -11.23 -9.11 -10.14
CA ILE A 221 -9.78 -9.23 -10.41
C ILE A 221 -9.35 -10.69 -10.23
N LEU A 222 -9.64 -11.32 -9.08
CA LEU A 222 -9.21 -12.70 -8.82
C LEU A 222 -9.82 -13.70 -9.84
N ALA A 223 -11.08 -13.51 -10.24
CA ALA A 223 -11.73 -14.33 -11.26
C ALA A 223 -11.11 -14.13 -12.66
N LEU A 224 -10.80 -12.90 -13.07
CA LEU A 224 -10.04 -12.61 -14.30
C LEU A 224 -8.59 -13.14 -14.23
N THR A 225 -8.01 -13.16 -13.04
CA THR A 225 -6.59 -13.47 -12.79
C THR A 225 -6.31 -14.98 -12.66
N TYR A 226 -7.31 -15.77 -12.27
CA TYR A 226 -7.22 -17.22 -12.06
C TYR A 226 -8.31 -18.03 -12.80
N GLY A 227 -9.14 -17.38 -13.61
CA GLY A 227 -10.20 -17.99 -14.41
C GLY A 227 -11.45 -18.43 -13.62
N SER A 228 -12.46 -18.89 -14.36
CA SER A 228 -13.69 -19.48 -13.81
C SER A 228 -13.47 -20.74 -12.96
N ALA A 229 -12.25 -21.30 -13.00
CA ALA A 229 -11.80 -22.38 -12.14
C ALA A 229 -11.63 -21.97 -10.66
N PHE A 230 -11.67 -20.68 -10.31
CA PHE A 230 -11.58 -20.19 -8.93
C PHE A 230 -12.87 -20.45 -8.12
N LYS A 231 -13.21 -21.73 -7.91
CA LYS A 231 -14.12 -22.14 -6.84
C LYS A 231 -13.58 -21.60 -5.53
N VAL A 232 -14.36 -20.76 -4.85
CA VAL A 232 -14.12 -20.41 -3.44
C VAL A 232 -14.38 -21.65 -2.60
N GLU A 233 -13.39 -22.53 -2.53
CA GLU A 233 -13.38 -23.63 -1.58
C GLU A 233 -13.43 -23.03 -0.17
N LYS A 234 -14.59 -23.13 0.49
CA LYS A 234 -14.64 -23.10 1.95
C LYS A 234 -13.56 -24.08 2.43
N PRO A 235 -12.55 -23.64 3.21
CA PRO A 235 -11.39 -24.47 3.52
C PRO A 235 -11.83 -25.86 3.98
N ARG A 236 -11.43 -26.93 3.26
CA ARG A 236 -11.93 -28.31 3.41
C ARG A 236 -11.48 -28.99 4.72
N PHE A 237 -11.90 -28.40 5.83
CA PHE A 237 -11.61 -28.84 7.19
C PHE A 237 -12.91 -29.16 7.91
N ALA A 238 -13.41 -30.38 7.71
CA ALA A 238 -14.37 -30.99 8.63
C ALA A 238 -13.76 -30.89 10.06
N PRO A 239 -14.40 -30.16 11.00
CA PRO A 239 -13.72 -29.74 12.21
C PRO A 239 -13.68 -30.88 13.24
N ARG A 240 -12.56 -31.59 13.34
CA ARG A 240 -12.17 -32.26 14.60
C ARG A 240 -12.24 -31.23 15.73
N ALA A 241 -12.72 -31.63 16.91
CA ALA A 241 -13.00 -30.74 18.03
C ALA A 241 -11.73 -29.98 18.49
N ARG A 242 -11.58 -28.74 18.01
CA ARG A 242 -10.40 -27.89 18.28
C ARG A 242 -10.36 -27.48 19.75
N LYS A 243 -9.17 -27.21 20.30
CA LYS A 243 -9.00 -26.64 21.64
C LYS A 243 -8.47 -25.21 21.52
N VAL A 244 -9.28 -24.26 22.00
CA VAL A 244 -8.88 -22.88 22.32
C VAL A 244 -8.60 -22.90 23.82
N ARG A 245 -7.45 -22.39 24.26
CA ARG A 245 -7.11 -22.26 25.68
C ARG A 245 -6.75 -20.82 25.98
N ARG A 246 -7.30 -20.29 27.08
CA ARG A 246 -6.76 -19.10 27.74
C ARG A 246 -5.30 -19.37 28.09
N ASP A 247 -4.48 -18.32 28.02
CA ASP A 247 -3.08 -18.36 28.42
C ASP A 247 -2.85 -17.48 29.64
N HIS A 248 -2.78 -16.16 29.45
CA HIS A 248 -2.66 -15.16 30.51
C HIS A 248 -3.54 -13.93 30.20
N ALA A 249 -3.57 -12.98 31.12
CA ALA A 249 -4.13 -11.65 30.90
C ALA A 249 -3.11 -10.59 31.34
N ALA A 250 -3.06 -9.47 30.64
CA ALA A 250 -2.13 -8.36 30.91
C ALA A 250 -2.69 -7.06 30.29
N GLY A 251 -2.55 -5.92 30.99
CA GLY A 251 -2.93 -4.60 30.46
C GLY A 251 -4.36 -4.51 29.93
N GLY A 252 -5.34 -5.00 30.69
CA GLY A 252 -6.76 -5.03 30.29
C GLY A 252 -7.12 -6.12 29.25
N HIS A 253 -6.14 -6.84 28.69
CA HIS A 253 -6.35 -7.80 27.61
C HIS A 253 -6.25 -9.27 28.08
N VAL A 254 -7.06 -10.16 27.51
CA VAL A 254 -6.98 -11.63 27.69
C VAL A 254 -6.47 -12.31 26.42
N PHE A 255 -5.45 -13.15 26.57
CA PHE A 255 -4.73 -13.81 25.48
C PHE A 255 -5.01 -15.31 25.43
N PHE A 256 -5.05 -15.87 24.21
CA PHE A 256 -5.41 -17.27 23.97
C PHE A 256 -4.48 -17.98 22.97
N ARG A 257 -4.00 -19.18 23.35
CA ARG A 257 -3.35 -20.10 22.39
C ARG A 257 -4.40 -20.97 21.71
N THR A 258 -4.24 -21.14 20.39
CA THR A 258 -4.94 -22.19 19.63
C THR A 258 -3.94 -22.96 18.78
N ARG A 259 -4.33 -24.12 18.26
CA ARG A 259 -3.60 -24.76 17.15
C ARG A 259 -4.12 -24.20 15.83
N SER A 260 -3.21 -23.99 14.88
CA SER A 260 -3.52 -23.46 13.54
C SER A 260 -4.37 -24.45 12.71
N PHE A 261 -4.86 -23.97 11.56
CA PHE A 261 -5.39 -24.82 10.49
C PHE A 261 -4.26 -25.46 9.64
N THR A 262 -3.08 -24.83 9.60
CA THR A 262 -1.88 -25.40 8.97
C THR A 262 -1.35 -26.55 9.82
N ARG A 263 -0.87 -27.63 9.18
CA ARG A 263 -0.28 -28.79 9.91
C ARG A 263 0.99 -28.39 10.64
N ASP A 264 1.77 -27.51 10.03
CA ASP A 264 2.90 -26.83 10.65
C ASP A 264 2.43 -25.44 11.08
N ASP A 265 2.31 -25.24 12.39
CA ASP A 265 3.06 -24.21 13.11
C ASP A 265 3.00 -24.48 14.63
N ALA A 266 3.92 -23.89 15.38
CA ALA A 266 3.85 -23.81 16.84
C ALA A 266 2.59 -23.04 17.29
N THR A 267 2.22 -23.17 18.57
CA THR A 267 0.98 -22.57 19.11
C THR A 267 1.02 -21.04 19.05
N ARG A 268 0.44 -20.46 18.00
CA ARG A 268 0.24 -19.01 17.85
C ARG A 268 -0.86 -18.50 18.78
N TRP A 269 -0.67 -17.26 19.21
CA TRP A 269 -1.66 -16.42 19.85
C TRP A 269 -2.65 -15.97 18.77
N HIS A 270 -3.90 -16.43 18.85
CA HIS A 270 -4.83 -16.26 17.73
C HIS A 270 -5.95 -15.26 18.04
N PRO A 271 -6.78 -15.42 19.09
CA PRO A 271 -7.64 -14.34 19.56
C PRO A 271 -7.06 -13.60 20.79
N THR A 272 -7.29 -12.29 20.82
CA THR A 272 -7.10 -11.42 21.99
C THR A 272 -8.40 -10.64 22.22
N ILE A 273 -8.76 -10.41 23.48
CA ILE A 273 -9.96 -9.66 23.88
C ILE A 273 -9.53 -8.53 24.82
N ASP A 274 -9.91 -7.30 24.51
CA ASP A 274 -9.87 -6.15 25.42
C ASP A 274 -11.10 -6.20 26.34
N LEU A 275 -10.90 -6.11 27.66
CA LEU A 275 -11.99 -6.18 28.65
C LEU A 275 -12.62 -4.82 28.99
N GLU A 276 -11.99 -3.71 28.64
CA GLU A 276 -12.45 -2.35 28.95
C GLU A 276 -13.48 -1.86 27.92
N ASN A 277 -13.18 -2.08 26.63
CA ASN A 277 -14.03 -1.66 25.51
C ASN A 277 -14.66 -2.85 24.75
N GLY A 278 -14.30 -4.09 25.08
CA GLY A 278 -14.85 -5.30 24.44
C GLY A 278 -14.27 -5.61 23.05
N ALA A 279 -13.29 -4.85 22.57
CA ALA A 279 -12.70 -5.05 21.24
C ALA A 279 -12.05 -6.43 21.12
N VAL A 280 -12.26 -7.06 19.96
CA VAL A 280 -11.74 -8.40 19.69
C VAL A 280 -10.78 -8.39 18.50
N PHE A 281 -9.56 -8.85 18.73
CA PHE A 281 -8.57 -9.07 17.68
C PHE A 281 -8.47 -10.57 17.37
N CYS A 282 -8.40 -10.93 16.08
CA CYS A 282 -8.01 -12.28 15.69
C CYS A 282 -7.21 -12.27 14.39
N ASP A 283 -6.04 -12.91 14.39
CA ASP A 283 -5.20 -12.94 13.19
C ASP A 283 -5.49 -14.15 12.28
N CYS A 284 -6.36 -15.09 12.68
CA CYS A 284 -6.44 -16.39 12.02
C CYS A 284 -7.08 -16.31 10.61
N PRO A 285 -6.78 -17.26 9.70
CA PRO A 285 -7.30 -17.22 8.32
C PRO A 285 -8.84 -17.16 8.21
N ASP A 286 -9.58 -17.85 9.08
CA ASP A 286 -11.06 -17.82 9.14
C ASP A 286 -11.59 -16.42 9.51
N PHE A 287 -10.90 -15.68 10.38
CA PHE A 287 -11.26 -14.29 10.69
C PHE A 287 -10.89 -13.35 9.55
N ARG A 288 -9.64 -13.41 9.05
CA ARG A 288 -9.21 -12.56 7.91
C ARG A 288 -10.02 -12.82 6.63
N PHE A 289 -10.63 -14.01 6.50
CA PHE A 289 -11.58 -14.34 5.45
C PHE A 289 -12.95 -13.72 5.71
N ARG A 290 -13.57 -13.98 6.87
CA ARG A 290 -14.89 -13.43 7.24
C ARG A 290 -14.93 -11.91 7.26
N HIS A 291 -13.87 -11.27 7.77
CA HIS A 291 -13.74 -9.80 7.78
C HIS A 291 -13.60 -9.21 6.37
N ALA A 292 -13.13 -9.98 5.38
CA ALA A 292 -13.07 -9.54 3.99
C ALA A 292 -14.41 -9.73 3.23
N LEU A 293 -15.47 -10.17 3.90
CA LEU A 293 -16.80 -10.45 3.31
C LEU A 293 -17.94 -9.59 3.88
N HIS A 294 -17.67 -8.77 4.89
CA HIS A 294 -18.66 -7.96 5.60
C HIS A 294 -18.16 -6.54 5.83
N GLU A 295 -19.08 -5.59 5.93
CA GLU A 295 -18.79 -4.19 6.18
C GLU A 295 -18.24 -4.01 7.61
N PRO A 296 -17.28 -3.11 7.85
CA PRO A 296 -16.57 -3.02 9.12
C PRO A 296 -17.41 -2.41 10.26
N ASP A 297 -18.47 -1.67 9.92
CA ASP A 297 -19.15 -0.77 10.86
C ASP A 297 -20.39 -1.40 11.54
N VAL A 298 -20.79 -2.61 11.11
CA VAL A 298 -21.80 -3.44 11.79
C VAL A 298 -21.26 -4.85 11.94
N TRP A 299 -20.86 -5.22 13.16
CA TRP A 299 -20.48 -6.60 13.50
C TRP A 299 -21.52 -7.25 14.41
N THR A 300 -21.46 -8.59 14.44
CA THR A 300 -22.27 -9.46 15.30
C THR A 300 -21.49 -10.75 15.56
N PRO A 301 -21.78 -11.49 16.65
CA PRO A 301 -21.09 -12.73 16.97
C PRO A 301 -21.21 -13.87 15.93
N HIS A 302 -22.13 -13.80 14.96
CA HIS A 302 -22.26 -14.84 13.92
C HIS A 302 -21.31 -14.67 12.73
N TRP A 303 -20.79 -13.47 12.49
CA TRP A 303 -19.72 -13.24 11.49
C TRP A 303 -18.32 -13.56 12.03
N TRP A 304 -18.16 -13.81 13.32
CA TRP A 304 -16.88 -14.16 13.94
C TRP A 304 -16.30 -15.50 13.46
N CYS A 305 -14.98 -15.66 13.63
CA CYS A 305 -14.31 -16.93 13.41
C CYS A 305 -14.56 -17.89 14.59
N LYS A 306 -14.41 -19.21 14.37
CA LYS A 306 -14.63 -20.21 15.43
C LYS A 306 -13.64 -20.13 16.61
N HIS A 307 -12.60 -19.31 16.51
CA HIS A 307 -11.65 -19.06 17.62
C HIS A 307 -12.13 -17.91 18.52
N LEU A 308 -12.74 -16.86 17.95
CA LEU A 308 -13.26 -15.71 18.69
C LEU A 308 -14.49 -16.05 19.53
N CYS A 309 -15.49 -16.71 18.94
CA CYS A 309 -16.69 -17.14 19.69
C CYS A 309 -16.26 -17.89 20.96
N ARG A 310 -15.32 -18.84 20.81
CA ARG A 310 -14.79 -19.65 21.91
C ARG A 310 -13.89 -18.89 22.89
N ALA A 311 -13.24 -17.80 22.47
CA ALA A 311 -12.50 -16.94 23.38
C ALA A 311 -13.49 -16.19 24.30
N VAL A 312 -14.53 -15.59 23.70
CA VAL A 312 -15.62 -14.93 24.43
C VAL A 312 -16.41 -15.92 25.29
N ASP A 313 -16.67 -17.14 24.82
CA ASP A 313 -17.29 -18.22 25.63
C ASP A 313 -16.42 -18.65 26.83
N ASN A 314 -15.10 -18.40 26.80
CA ASN A 314 -14.25 -18.61 27.98
C ASN A 314 -14.33 -17.42 28.92
N CYS A 315 -14.15 -16.18 28.44
CA CYS A 315 -14.26 -14.99 29.29
C CYS A 315 -15.62 -14.86 29.97
N LYS A 316 -16.73 -15.12 29.25
CA LYS A 316 -18.09 -15.16 29.83
C LYS A 316 -18.24 -16.24 30.93
N ARG A 317 -17.57 -17.40 30.79
CA ARG A 317 -17.55 -18.46 31.83
C ARG A 317 -16.62 -18.17 33.01
N HIS A 318 -15.67 -17.24 32.85
CA HIS A 318 -14.79 -16.78 33.92
C HIS A 318 -15.26 -15.46 34.57
N GLY A 319 -16.43 -14.93 34.17
CA GLY A 319 -16.98 -13.67 34.70
C GLY A 319 -16.35 -12.39 34.13
N GLU A 320 -15.47 -12.51 33.14
CA GLU A 320 -14.64 -11.42 32.61
C GLU A 320 -15.36 -10.59 31.55
N LEU A 321 -16.43 -11.13 30.95
CA LEU A 321 -17.32 -10.40 30.06
C LEU A 321 -18.79 -10.63 30.48
N PRO A 322 -19.62 -9.56 30.51
CA PRO A 322 -21.06 -9.69 30.67
C PRO A 322 -21.70 -10.72 29.73
N ALA A 323 -22.61 -11.55 30.25
CA ALA A 323 -23.31 -12.56 29.45
C ALA A 323 -24.03 -11.96 28.22
N ARG A 324 -24.58 -10.75 28.38
CA ARG A 324 -25.29 -9.96 27.35
C ARG A 324 -24.39 -9.08 26.46
N LEU A 325 -23.06 -9.19 26.53
CA LEU A 325 -22.18 -8.37 25.69
C LEU A 325 -22.53 -8.55 24.19
N ALA A 326 -22.96 -7.45 23.57
CA ALA A 326 -23.11 -7.28 22.14
C ALA A 326 -21.84 -6.61 21.59
N VAL A 327 -21.40 -7.06 20.41
CA VAL A 327 -20.19 -6.64 19.68
C VAL A 327 -20.43 -6.90 18.20
#